data_AF-A0A397HRC3-F1
#
_entry.id   AF-A0A397HRC3-F1
#
_cell.length_a   1.000
_cell.length_b   1.000
_cell.length_c   1.000
_cell.angle_alpha   90.00
_cell.angle_beta   90.00
_cell.angle_gamma   90.00
#
_symmetry.space_group_name_H-M   'P 1'
#
loop_
_entity.id
_entity.type
_entity.pdbx_description
1 polymer ?
#
loop_
_entity_poly.entity_id
_entity_poly.type
_entity_poly.pdbx_seq_one_letter_code
_entity_poly.pdbx_strand_id
1 'polypeptide(L)'
;MAVWSVYGRLLMTTIRDDCSQSMLNTQDLFLRGVTDMFWSSGNCELFILHSENTEKEGQLYALPFAKSATTTVHSPDNAKRGFLQMDDRLLLYRGGDQEEDLSTINPDTIVWQHIPIPIMYISDNWPIKYSSISGDGRYIAIAGRRGLAHYNVYSGRWKLFGNQQQEQEFAVRGGLLWFKQILVVACENVRLHTFEIRMYSRETKLDNIYMIQNISIPNHILYLSIVGNALLVYCADNMMYHYLMTSPSSSTQDNNDSVVVGNGNLKSLQIELCQQISFVGVINAPARVRSISWFQPKLHRPFTPETIQSASIIFLIDGKLVLLHPKKSDEGEVQYDLHILADKIEFYWMSTRGIGSLKNSLWACDGQGVKIWMNIWSNEESARDWQDDVLLSSTKESLRISLEFYPLSVLLDKGIIVGVQQQTSIRQSLEFTVFKLMTNTHLFLQHILRYMLTKEFEADAVVFATSYQKLVYFGHALEMLLHQVLEDEAELSVGTARWAVLPRVVKFLNNFPHALDAIVGCARKTEVALWDYLFSIVGSPKDLFEKCMSTGLLKTATSYLLVLHTLEPSSDNSKDTIRLLSKAMESEDYELSKELIRFLNSIDGSGNTLKEALSTIQLST
;
A
#
# COMPACT_ATOMS: atom_id res chain seq x y z
N MET A 1 10.63 4.18 -27.23
CA MET A 1 11.26 3.71 -25.96
C MET A 1 10.20 3.34 -24.93
N ALA A 2 10.42 2.24 -24.20
CA ALA A 2 9.62 1.84 -23.04
C ALA A 2 10.55 1.37 -21.90
N VAL A 3 10.20 1.70 -20.66
CA VAL A 3 10.92 1.26 -19.46
C VAL A 3 9.99 0.34 -18.68
N TRP A 4 10.52 -0.83 -18.34
CA TRP A 4 9.78 -1.87 -17.63
C TRP A 4 10.40 -2.12 -16.26
N SER A 5 9.57 -2.51 -15.29
CA SER A 5 10.04 -3.06 -14.03
C SER A 5 10.65 -4.46 -14.25
N VAL A 6 11.34 -4.98 -13.24
CA VAL A 6 12.11 -6.23 -13.33
C VAL A 6 11.26 -7.42 -13.80
N TYR A 7 9.98 -7.49 -13.41
CA TYR A 7 9.06 -8.57 -13.81
C TYR A 7 7.95 -8.14 -14.78
N GLY A 8 8.10 -6.99 -15.44
CA GLY A 8 7.31 -6.66 -16.62
C GLY A 8 6.14 -5.69 -16.42
N ARG A 9 6.18 -4.81 -15.40
CA ARG A 9 5.31 -3.62 -15.37
C ARG A 9 5.80 -2.60 -16.37
N LEU A 10 4.93 -2.06 -17.22
CA LEU A 10 5.27 -0.86 -17.98
C LEU A 10 5.30 0.36 -17.04
N LEU A 11 6.48 0.94 -16.84
CA LEU A 11 6.68 2.13 -15.97
C LEU A 11 6.58 3.43 -16.76
N MET A 12 7.09 3.43 -17.99
CA MET A 12 7.10 4.59 -18.89
C MET A 12 7.06 4.10 -20.33
N THR A 13 6.30 4.79 -21.19
CA THR A 13 6.37 4.64 -22.64
C THR A 13 6.37 6.01 -23.31
N THR A 14 7.06 6.10 -24.43
CA THR A 14 7.08 7.28 -25.31
C THR A 14 6.07 7.15 -26.46
N ILE A 15 5.49 5.96 -26.68
CA ILE A 15 4.50 5.68 -27.73
C ILE A 15 3.09 5.92 -27.16
N ARG A 16 2.26 6.71 -27.86
CA ARG A 16 0.84 6.92 -27.53
C ARG A 16 -0.01 6.88 -28.80
N ASP A 17 -1.22 6.31 -28.67
CA ASP A 17 -2.19 6.22 -29.77
C ASP A 17 -2.78 7.59 -30.16
N ASP A 18 -2.83 8.56 -29.24
CA ASP A 18 -3.46 9.87 -29.45
C ASP A 18 -2.56 10.94 -30.14
N CYS A 19 -1.32 10.62 -30.50
CA CYS A 19 -0.25 11.63 -30.55
C CYS A 19 0.49 11.78 -31.89
N SER A 20 -0.11 11.43 -33.02
CA SER A 20 0.61 11.45 -34.31
C SER A 20 0.99 12.87 -34.80
N GLN A 21 0.19 13.89 -34.51
CA GLN A 21 0.44 15.26 -35.03
C GLN A 21 1.25 16.16 -34.07
N SER A 22 1.08 16.03 -32.75
CA SER A 22 1.77 16.92 -31.79
C SER A 22 3.24 16.57 -31.58
N MET A 23 3.65 15.31 -31.79
CA MET A 23 5.05 14.86 -31.66
C MET A 23 5.99 15.43 -32.74
N LEU A 24 5.44 15.90 -33.87
CA LEU A 24 6.21 16.53 -34.95
C LEU A 24 6.66 17.96 -34.61
N ASN A 25 6.02 18.61 -33.63
CA ASN A 25 6.34 19.99 -33.23
C ASN A 25 7.20 20.08 -31.95
N THR A 26 7.42 18.99 -31.22
CA THR A 26 8.27 19.00 -30.01
C THR A 26 9.75 19.01 -30.38
N GLN A 27 10.55 19.77 -29.62
CA GLN A 27 12.02 19.74 -29.74
C GLN A 27 12.66 18.50 -29.12
N ASP A 28 11.90 17.71 -28.36
CA ASP A 28 12.35 16.44 -27.77
C ASP A 28 12.49 15.34 -28.84
N LEU A 29 13.61 15.34 -29.56
CA LEU A 29 13.86 14.42 -30.67
C LEU A 29 13.88 12.95 -30.25
N PHE A 30 14.19 12.65 -28.98
CA PHE A 30 14.21 11.29 -28.46
C PHE A 30 12.83 10.60 -28.50
N LEU A 31 11.73 11.36 -28.59
CA LEU A 31 10.39 10.79 -28.74
C LEU A 31 10.16 10.17 -30.12
N ARG A 32 10.89 10.62 -31.15
CA ARG A 32 10.76 10.14 -32.53
C ARG A 32 11.60 8.90 -32.81
N GLY A 33 12.65 8.70 -32.02
CA GLY A 33 13.52 7.53 -32.13
C GLY A 33 14.70 7.64 -31.18
N VAL A 34 15.11 6.48 -30.66
CA VAL A 34 16.25 6.35 -29.74
C VAL A 34 17.25 5.38 -30.37
N THR A 35 18.52 5.79 -30.40
CA THR A 35 19.64 4.97 -30.89
C THR A 35 20.30 4.19 -29.77
N ASP A 36 20.59 4.86 -28.65
CA ASP A 36 21.25 4.26 -27.49
C ASP A 36 20.78 4.91 -26.18
N MET A 37 20.93 4.19 -25.07
CA MET A 37 20.54 4.65 -23.74
C MET A 37 21.36 3.99 -22.64
N PHE A 38 21.64 4.72 -21.56
CA PHE A 38 22.29 4.16 -20.37
C PHE A 38 21.84 4.86 -19.08
N TRP A 39 21.87 4.14 -17.97
CA TRP A 39 21.55 4.69 -16.65
C TRP A 39 22.76 5.39 -16.03
N SER A 40 22.53 6.51 -15.34
CA SER A 40 23.54 7.13 -14.49
C SER A 40 23.94 6.20 -13.34
N SER A 41 25.09 6.41 -12.70
CA SER A 41 25.55 5.53 -11.60
C SER A 41 24.62 5.53 -10.38
N GLY A 42 23.73 6.51 -10.26
CA GLY A 42 22.68 6.53 -9.24
C GLY A 42 21.42 5.74 -9.61
N ASN A 43 21.27 5.29 -10.86
CA ASN A 43 20.05 4.70 -11.41
C ASN A 43 18.81 5.60 -11.25
N CYS A 44 19.00 6.91 -11.15
CA CYS A 44 17.93 7.90 -11.04
C CYS A 44 17.81 8.77 -12.30
N GLU A 45 18.67 8.57 -13.29
CA GLU A 45 18.63 9.30 -14.55
C GLU A 45 18.94 8.34 -15.69
N LEU A 46 18.15 8.44 -16.77
CA LEU A 46 18.35 7.70 -18.00
C LEU A 46 18.86 8.68 -19.07
N PHE A 47 20.09 8.48 -19.51
CA PHE A 47 20.67 9.23 -20.62
C PHE A 47 20.26 8.58 -21.94
N ILE A 48 19.86 9.40 -22.90
CA ILE A 48 19.26 8.95 -24.16
C ILE A 48 19.90 9.70 -25.34
N LEU A 49 20.31 8.94 -26.34
CA LEU A 49 20.73 9.45 -27.65
C LEU A 49 19.58 9.28 -28.65
N HIS A 50 19.20 10.37 -29.32
CA HIS A 50 18.13 10.34 -30.32
C HIS A 50 18.61 9.75 -31.65
N SER A 51 17.66 9.36 -32.52
CA SER A 51 17.96 8.71 -33.81
C SER A 51 17.99 9.63 -35.02
N GLU A 52 17.42 10.84 -34.95
CA GLU A 52 17.36 11.73 -36.12
C GLU A 52 18.70 12.42 -36.38
N ASN A 53 19.24 12.28 -37.59
CA ASN A 53 20.32 13.13 -38.11
C ASN A 53 19.76 14.52 -38.41
N THR A 54 19.88 15.42 -37.44
CA THR A 54 19.59 16.85 -37.57
C THR A 54 20.89 17.64 -37.45
N GLU A 55 20.90 18.92 -37.81
CA GLU A 55 22.07 19.80 -37.56
C GLU A 55 22.49 19.86 -36.08
N LYS A 56 21.64 19.36 -35.17
CA LYS A 56 21.89 19.14 -33.74
C LYS A 56 22.44 17.72 -33.47
N GLU A 57 23.37 17.23 -34.29
CA GLU A 57 24.07 15.98 -34.02
C GLU A 57 24.80 16.07 -32.67
N GLY A 58 24.51 15.13 -31.76
CA GLY A 58 25.18 15.02 -30.46
C GLY A 58 24.41 15.55 -29.24
N GLN A 59 23.11 15.83 -29.34
CA GLN A 59 22.30 16.15 -28.15
C GLN A 59 22.03 14.90 -27.30
N LEU A 60 22.40 14.99 -26.02
CA LEU A 60 22.12 13.97 -25.02
C LEU A 60 20.96 14.43 -24.14
N TYR A 61 19.90 13.61 -24.06
CA TYR A 61 18.76 13.86 -23.17
C TYR A 61 18.98 13.12 -21.85
N ALA A 62 18.61 13.73 -20.73
CA ALA A 62 18.63 13.11 -19.41
C ALA A 62 17.20 13.10 -18.85
N LEU A 63 16.64 11.90 -18.68
CA LEU A 63 15.31 11.73 -18.09
C LEU A 63 15.44 11.32 -16.62
N PRO A 64 14.88 12.10 -15.68
CA PRO A 64 14.92 11.75 -14.26
C PRO A 64 13.90 10.65 -13.93
N PHE A 65 14.31 9.71 -13.09
CA PHE A 65 13.52 8.63 -12.54
C PHE A 65 13.56 8.66 -11.01
N ALA A 66 12.42 8.35 -10.42
CA ALA A 66 12.32 8.13 -8.98
C ALA A 66 12.31 6.61 -8.70
N LYS A 67 13.11 6.18 -7.73
CA LYS A 67 13.13 4.79 -7.26
C LYS A 67 12.33 4.67 -5.97
N SER A 68 11.59 3.59 -5.79
CA SER A 68 11.06 3.28 -4.46
C SER A 68 12.19 3.00 -3.48
N ALA A 69 12.10 3.51 -2.25
CA ALA A 69 13.10 3.23 -1.21
C ALA A 69 13.26 1.73 -0.93
N THR A 70 12.19 0.95 -1.13
CA THR A 70 12.20 -0.53 -1.02
C THR A 70 13.18 -1.21 -1.98
N THR A 71 13.56 -0.55 -3.08
CA THR A 71 14.57 -1.06 -4.03
C THR A 71 15.99 -0.92 -3.50
N THR A 72 16.24 -0.01 -2.56
CA THR A 72 17.56 0.19 -1.94
C THR A 72 17.71 -0.68 -0.71
N VAL A 73 16.76 -0.59 0.22
CA VAL A 73 16.61 -1.43 1.40
C VAL A 73 15.13 -1.74 1.53
N HIS A 74 14.78 -3.00 1.35
CA HIS A 74 13.46 -3.48 1.70
C HIS A 74 13.35 -3.50 3.21
N SER A 75 12.37 -2.82 3.77
CA SER A 75 12.04 -2.90 5.19
C SER A 75 10.55 -2.64 5.35
N PRO A 76 9.91 -3.16 6.41
CA PRO A 76 8.51 -2.88 6.68
C PRO A 76 8.22 -1.37 6.73
N ASP A 77 9.13 -0.58 7.31
CA ASP A 77 8.98 0.87 7.43
C ASP A 77 9.07 1.58 6.07
N ASN A 78 10.03 1.20 5.21
CA ASN A 78 10.16 1.75 3.85
C ASN A 78 8.98 1.35 2.95
N ALA A 79 8.38 0.18 3.17
CA ALA A 79 7.25 -0.32 2.39
C ALA A 79 5.89 0.24 2.89
N LYS A 80 5.82 0.76 4.12
CA LYS A 80 4.60 1.25 4.75
C LYS A 80 4.05 2.53 4.08
N ARG A 81 4.91 3.33 3.46
CA ARG A 81 4.56 4.66 2.91
C ARG A 81 5.06 4.79 1.48
N GLY A 82 4.39 5.60 0.67
CA GLY A 82 4.94 6.00 -0.63
C GLY A 82 6.20 6.83 -0.41
N PHE A 83 7.38 6.22 -0.52
CA PHE A 83 8.66 6.88 -0.30
C PHE A 83 9.58 6.63 -1.49
N LEU A 84 9.81 7.70 -2.24
CA LEU A 84 10.59 7.66 -3.47
C LEU A 84 11.89 8.47 -3.31
N GLN A 85 12.94 7.98 -3.93
CA GLN A 85 14.25 8.59 -3.97
C GLN A 85 14.58 9.01 -5.41
N MET A 86 14.90 10.28 -5.60
CA MET A 86 15.54 10.81 -6.81
C MET A 86 17.04 11.03 -6.54
N ASP A 87 17.75 11.58 -7.52
CA ASP A 87 19.16 11.95 -7.41
C ASP A 87 19.40 13.15 -6.47
N ASP A 88 18.50 14.14 -6.49
CA ASP A 88 18.64 15.42 -5.78
C ASP A 88 17.66 15.61 -4.61
N ARG A 89 16.60 14.82 -4.57
CA ARG A 89 15.51 14.95 -3.58
C ARG A 89 14.85 13.61 -3.25
N LEU A 90 14.08 13.63 -2.19
CA LEU A 90 13.19 12.54 -1.79
C LEU A 90 11.73 13.00 -1.93
N LEU A 91 10.84 12.08 -2.27
CA LEU A 91 9.40 12.32 -2.33
C LEU A 91 8.72 11.45 -1.29
N LEU A 92 7.96 12.08 -0.39
CA LEU A 92 7.20 11.39 0.65
C LEU A 92 5.71 11.63 0.50
N TYR A 93 4.97 10.55 0.34
CA TYR A 93 3.51 10.56 0.28
C TYR A 93 2.89 10.76 1.67
N ARG A 94 2.13 11.85 1.83
CA ARG A 94 1.48 12.24 3.10
C ARG A 94 0.01 11.86 3.23
N GLY A 95 -0.60 11.21 2.23
CA GLY A 95 -2.05 10.99 2.19
C GLY A 95 -2.55 9.94 3.17
N GLY A 96 -1.63 9.11 3.66
CA GLY A 96 -1.90 8.17 4.75
C GLY A 96 -1.92 8.82 6.14
N ASP A 97 -1.25 9.96 6.34
CA ASP A 97 -0.99 10.55 7.67
C ASP A 97 -2.08 11.47 8.20
N GLN A 98 -3.02 11.87 7.35
CA GLN A 98 -4.20 12.58 7.81
C GLN A 98 -5.10 11.54 8.50
N GLU A 99 -4.85 11.33 9.79
CA GLU A 99 -5.67 10.51 10.70
C GLU A 99 -7.07 11.12 10.88
N GLU A 100 -7.21 12.43 10.65
CA GLU A 100 -8.47 13.18 10.81
C GLU A 100 -9.34 13.21 9.52
N ASP A 101 -8.75 13.01 8.34
CA ASP A 101 -9.51 12.96 7.09
C ASP A 101 -9.85 11.50 6.73
N LEU A 102 -11.01 11.05 7.22
CA LEU A 102 -11.72 9.86 6.73
C LEU A 102 -12.32 10.08 5.33
N SER A 103 -12.24 11.30 4.82
CA SER A 103 -12.61 11.66 3.46
C SER A 103 -11.61 11.07 2.46
N THR A 104 -12.11 10.74 1.28
CA THR A 104 -11.34 10.24 0.13
C THR A 104 -10.03 11.00 0.00
N ILE A 105 -8.89 10.29 -0.15
CA ILE A 105 -7.65 10.91 -0.61
C ILE A 105 -8.00 11.68 -1.87
N ASN A 106 -8.01 13.00 -1.80
CA ASN A 106 -8.27 13.80 -2.97
C ASN A 106 -7.08 13.59 -3.92
N PRO A 107 -7.26 12.96 -5.09
CA PRO A 107 -6.17 12.71 -6.02
C PRO A 107 -5.58 14.01 -6.58
N ASP A 108 -6.33 15.12 -6.51
CA ASP A 108 -5.94 16.43 -7.02
C ASP A 108 -5.19 17.30 -6.00
N THR A 109 -5.22 16.98 -4.71
CA THR A 109 -4.35 17.66 -3.75
C THR A 109 -2.95 17.08 -3.87
N ILE A 110 -1.94 17.92 -4.08
CA ILE A 110 -0.55 17.46 -4.20
C ILE A 110 -0.10 16.93 -2.82
N VAL A 111 -0.20 15.62 -2.65
CA VAL A 111 0.08 14.94 -1.37
C VAL A 111 1.57 14.56 -1.21
N TRP A 112 2.40 14.83 -2.22
CA TRP A 112 3.82 14.52 -2.22
C TRP A 112 4.62 15.67 -1.61
N GLN A 113 5.27 15.38 -0.48
CA GLN A 113 6.24 16.28 0.12
C GLN A 113 7.59 16.09 -0.57
N HIS A 114 8.10 17.16 -1.17
CA HIS A 114 9.44 17.20 -1.77
C HIS A 114 10.47 17.59 -0.70
N ILE A 115 11.48 16.75 -0.53
CA ILE A 115 12.54 16.95 0.47
C ILE A 115 13.87 17.03 -0.27
N PRO A 116 14.39 18.24 -0.55
CA PRO A 116 15.67 18.40 -1.22
C PRO A 116 16.80 17.89 -0.34
N ILE A 117 17.74 17.18 -0.94
CA ILE A 117 18.93 16.70 -0.26
C ILE A 117 19.96 17.84 -0.22
N PRO A 118 20.70 18.04 0.90
CA PRO A 118 21.67 19.11 0.99
C PRO A 118 22.76 18.98 -0.07
N ILE A 119 23.00 20.05 -0.84
CA ILE A 119 24.04 20.11 -1.88
C ILE A 119 25.42 19.79 -1.28
N MET A 120 25.69 20.28 -0.07
CA MET A 120 26.93 20.01 0.68
C MET A 120 27.16 18.52 0.95
N TYR A 121 26.09 17.72 1.06
CA TYR A 121 26.21 16.27 1.21
C TYR A 121 26.37 15.60 -0.16
N ILE A 122 25.57 16.00 -1.16
CA ILE A 122 25.62 15.43 -2.52
C ILE A 122 26.99 15.64 -3.18
N SER A 123 27.62 16.81 -3.02
CA SER A 123 28.91 17.11 -3.69
C SER A 123 29.98 16.05 -3.42
N ASP A 124 30.01 15.53 -2.19
CA ASP A 124 31.05 14.61 -1.73
C ASP A 124 30.55 13.16 -1.73
N ASN A 125 29.26 12.96 -1.50
CA ASN A 125 28.68 11.64 -1.22
C ASN A 125 27.72 11.14 -2.32
N TRP A 126 27.61 11.79 -3.47
CA TRP A 126 26.86 11.23 -4.60
C TRP A 126 27.52 9.93 -5.13
N PRO A 127 26.75 8.94 -5.61
CA PRO A 127 25.28 8.87 -5.64
C PRO A 127 24.67 8.42 -4.31
N ILE A 128 23.40 8.79 -4.08
CA ILE A 128 22.61 8.31 -2.94
C ILE A 128 22.27 6.83 -3.15
N LYS A 129 22.77 5.97 -2.27
CA LYS A 129 22.64 4.52 -2.36
C LYS A 129 21.50 3.97 -1.52
N TYR A 130 21.25 4.58 -0.37
CA TYR A 130 20.26 4.12 0.60
C TYR A 130 19.39 5.27 1.06
N SER A 131 18.11 4.98 1.24
CA SER A 131 17.15 5.84 1.91
C SER A 131 16.30 5.02 2.88
N SER A 132 15.99 5.61 4.03
CA SER A 132 15.28 4.96 5.11
C SER A 132 14.31 5.92 5.79
N ILE A 133 13.08 5.51 6.01
CA ILE A 133 12.07 6.26 6.76
C ILE A 133 11.76 5.55 8.07
N SER A 134 11.49 6.32 9.13
CA SER A 134 11.02 5.76 10.40
C SER A 134 9.58 5.26 10.29
N GLY A 135 9.19 4.23 11.04
CA GLY A 135 7.82 3.69 11.02
C GLY A 135 6.69 4.68 11.33
N ASP A 136 7.01 5.81 11.98
CA ASP A 136 6.10 6.94 12.23
C ASP A 136 6.12 8.02 11.11
N GLY A 137 7.04 7.94 10.15
CA GLY A 137 7.16 8.89 9.03
C GLY A 137 7.72 10.25 9.42
N ARG A 138 8.31 10.40 10.62
CA ARG A 138 8.83 11.66 11.15
C ARG A 138 10.31 11.90 10.87
N TYR A 139 11.07 10.83 10.65
CA TYR A 139 12.50 10.89 10.40
C TYR A 139 12.85 10.12 9.15
N ILE A 140 13.80 10.67 8.40
CA ILE A 140 14.33 10.08 7.18
C ILE A 140 15.84 10.08 7.29
N ALA A 141 16.50 9.06 6.79
CA ALA A 141 17.93 9.01 6.67
C ALA A 141 18.34 8.61 5.26
N ILE A 142 19.49 9.12 4.82
CA ILE A 142 20.09 8.80 3.53
C ILE A 142 21.55 8.43 3.73
N ALA A 143 22.06 7.59 2.84
CA ALA A 143 23.48 7.33 2.73
C ALA A 143 23.91 7.28 1.27
N GLY A 144 25.00 7.97 0.97
CA GLY A 144 25.61 8.07 -0.33
C GLY A 144 26.75 7.09 -0.54
N ARG A 145 27.77 7.52 -1.29
CA ARG A 145 29.03 6.79 -1.46
C ARG A 145 29.78 6.65 -0.14
N ARG A 146 29.74 7.67 0.71
CA ARG A 146 30.33 7.71 2.06
C ARG A 146 29.36 8.39 3.03
N GLY A 147 29.58 8.13 4.32
CA GLY A 147 28.81 8.75 5.40
C GLY A 147 27.30 8.55 5.31
N LEU A 148 26.58 9.39 6.05
CA LEU A 148 25.12 9.44 6.07
C LEU A 148 24.64 10.80 6.54
N ALA A 149 23.37 11.08 6.28
CA ALA A 149 22.66 12.25 6.80
C ALA A 149 21.25 11.84 7.24
N HIS A 150 20.65 12.58 8.16
CA HIS A 150 19.26 12.37 8.52
C HIS A 150 18.46 13.66 8.60
N TYR A 151 17.17 13.57 8.31
CA TYR A 151 16.22 14.66 8.20
C TYR A 151 15.10 14.48 9.22
N ASN A 152 14.74 15.56 9.88
CA ASN A 152 13.54 15.62 10.70
C ASN A 152 12.45 16.32 9.87
N VAL A 153 11.38 15.59 9.59
CA VAL A 153 10.29 16.11 8.78
C VAL A 153 9.61 17.28 9.46
N TYR A 154 9.34 17.19 10.76
CA TYR A 154 8.60 18.23 11.48
C TYR A 154 9.35 19.57 11.48
N SER A 155 10.67 19.53 11.73
CA SER A 155 11.46 20.76 11.75
C SER A 155 11.95 21.20 10.36
N GLY A 156 11.88 20.33 9.36
CA GLY A 156 12.39 20.60 8.02
C GLY A 156 13.91 20.68 7.93
N ARG A 157 14.65 20.08 8.87
CA ARG A 157 16.11 20.25 8.98
C ARG A 157 16.87 18.94 8.80
N TRP A 158 17.95 19.04 8.03
CA TRP A 158 18.97 18.01 7.91
C TRP A 158 20.01 18.11 9.01
N LYS A 159 20.46 16.95 9.49
CA LYS A 159 21.63 16.79 10.35
C LYS A 159 22.71 16.06 9.54
N LEU A 160 23.89 16.67 9.50
CA LEU A 160 25.09 16.20 8.80
C LEU A 160 26.21 15.93 9.83
N PHE A 161 27.27 15.25 9.40
CA PHE A 161 28.46 15.10 10.22
C PHE A 161 29.15 16.44 10.44
N GLY A 162 29.58 16.71 11.67
CA GLY A 162 30.38 17.89 11.98
C GLY A 162 31.81 17.80 11.46
N ASN A 163 32.34 16.57 11.33
CA ASN A 163 33.69 16.28 10.87
C ASN A 163 33.66 15.49 9.56
N GLN A 164 34.07 16.14 8.47
CA GLN A 164 34.13 15.54 7.13
C GLN A 164 35.03 14.30 7.07
N GLN A 165 36.13 14.27 7.84
CA GLN A 165 37.03 13.12 7.83
C GLN A 165 36.35 11.86 8.39
N GLN A 166 35.52 12.00 9.42
CA GLN A 166 34.73 10.90 9.97
C GLN A 166 33.65 10.45 8.98
N GLU A 167 32.99 11.40 8.31
CA GLU A 167 31.99 11.09 7.28
C GLU A 167 32.58 10.26 6.13
N GLN A 168 33.79 10.63 5.69
CA GLN A 168 34.50 9.96 4.59
C GLN A 168 35.17 8.64 4.99
N GLU A 169 35.22 8.30 6.29
CA GLU A 169 35.91 7.11 6.80
C GLU A 169 35.15 5.81 6.52
N PHE A 170 33.82 5.87 6.44
CA PHE A 170 32.97 4.69 6.30
C PHE A 170 32.01 4.81 5.12
N ALA A 171 31.55 3.67 4.64
CA ALA A 171 30.45 3.58 3.70
C ALA A 171 29.35 2.70 4.27
N VAL A 172 28.10 3.09 4.06
CA VAL A 172 26.96 2.23 4.41
C VAL A 172 26.93 1.05 3.44
N ARG A 173 26.81 -0.16 4.00
CA ARG A 173 26.72 -1.45 3.30
C ARG A 173 25.66 -2.29 3.98
N GLY A 174 24.75 -2.89 3.21
CA GLY A 174 23.71 -3.77 3.75
C GLY A 174 22.49 -3.07 4.35
N GLY A 175 22.55 -1.77 4.65
CA GLY A 175 21.36 -0.94 4.81
C GLY A 175 21.38 0.04 5.97
N LEU A 176 20.27 0.76 6.07
CA LEU A 176 20.04 1.88 7.00
C LEU A 176 18.62 1.78 7.55
N LEU A 177 18.45 1.72 8.87
CA LEU A 177 17.15 1.47 9.49
C LEU A 177 16.95 2.33 10.73
N TRP A 178 15.68 2.66 11.02
CA TRP A 178 15.30 3.35 12.24
C TRP A 178 14.76 2.35 13.28
N PHE A 179 15.28 2.45 14.50
CA PHE A 179 14.70 1.80 15.67
C PHE A 179 14.33 2.88 16.69
N LYS A 180 13.02 3.19 16.77
CA LYS A 180 12.50 4.28 17.61
C LYS A 180 13.20 5.61 17.31
N GLN A 181 14.16 6.01 18.16
CA GLN A 181 14.91 7.27 18.05
C GLN A 181 16.34 7.08 17.55
N ILE A 182 16.72 5.84 17.27
CA ILE A 182 18.08 5.42 16.99
C ILE A 182 18.17 5.03 15.52
N LEU A 183 19.17 5.58 14.83
CA LEU A 183 19.53 5.21 13.48
C LEU A 183 20.55 4.07 13.56
N VAL A 184 20.18 2.92 13.03
CA VAL A 184 21.03 1.72 12.96
C VAL A 184 21.59 1.60 11.54
N VAL A 185 22.91 1.46 11.46
CA VAL A 185 23.63 1.57 10.19
C VAL A 185 24.62 0.43 10.07
N ALA A 186 24.49 -0.40 9.04
CA ALA A 186 25.56 -1.33 8.68
C ALA A 186 26.59 -0.60 7.83
N CYS A 187 27.84 -0.65 8.28
CA CYS A 187 28.94 0.13 7.76
C CYS A 187 30.13 -0.75 7.45
N GLU A 188 30.89 -0.36 6.44
CA GLU A 188 32.24 -0.83 6.17
C GLU A 188 33.19 0.34 6.44
N ASN A 189 34.15 0.18 7.35
CA ASN A 189 35.25 1.11 7.49
C ASN A 189 36.15 0.95 6.26
N VAL A 190 36.27 2.02 5.48
CA VAL A 190 36.92 2.00 4.17
C VAL A 190 38.42 1.78 4.28
N ARG A 191 39.03 2.30 5.36
CA ARG A 191 40.48 2.25 5.54
C ARG A 191 40.93 0.93 6.13
N LEU A 192 40.17 0.43 7.11
CA LEU A 192 40.49 -0.79 7.84
C LEU A 192 39.88 -2.05 7.22
N HIS A 193 38.94 -1.89 6.28
CA HIS A 193 38.14 -2.98 5.72
C HIS A 193 37.45 -3.83 6.79
N THR A 194 37.04 -3.19 7.89
CA THR A 194 36.28 -3.82 8.97
C THR A 194 34.80 -3.57 8.79
N PHE A 195 33.98 -4.55 9.14
CA PHE A 195 32.53 -4.46 9.05
C PHE A 195 31.95 -4.23 10.43
N GLU A 196 31.04 -3.27 10.54
CA GLU A 196 30.52 -2.87 11.83
C GLU A 196 29.10 -2.31 11.73
N ILE A 197 28.36 -2.37 12.84
CA ILE A 197 27.05 -1.77 12.98
C ILE A 197 27.18 -0.58 13.91
N ARG A 198 26.96 0.61 13.36
CA ARG A 198 27.00 1.87 14.10
C ARG A 198 25.59 2.33 14.44
N MET A 199 25.43 2.90 15.63
CA MET A 199 24.15 3.41 16.12
C MET A 199 24.24 4.86 16.54
N TYR A 200 23.38 5.71 15.98
CA TYR A 200 23.35 7.14 16.24
C TYR A 200 22.00 7.58 16.79
N SER A 201 21.98 8.45 17.80
CA SER A 201 20.73 9.08 18.27
C SER A 201 20.31 10.16 17.29
N ARG A 202 19.00 10.28 17.05
CA ARG A 202 18.44 11.44 16.32
C ARG A 202 18.64 12.77 17.04
N GLU A 203 18.85 12.75 18.36
CA GLU A 203 18.91 13.95 19.20
C GLU A 203 20.33 14.54 19.25
N THR A 204 21.36 13.70 19.30
CA THR A 204 22.76 14.12 19.40
C THR A 204 23.34 14.52 18.04
N LYS A 205 24.50 15.18 18.04
CA LYS A 205 25.22 15.49 16.78
C LYS A 205 25.70 14.19 16.13
N LEU A 206 25.71 14.16 14.79
CA LEU A 206 26.34 13.06 14.04
C LEU A 206 27.85 13.21 14.14
N ASP A 207 28.44 12.42 15.03
CA ASP A 207 29.87 12.34 15.28
C ASP A 207 30.16 10.98 15.93
N ASN A 208 31.36 10.44 15.71
CA ASN A 208 31.80 9.20 16.34
C ASN A 208 31.84 9.30 17.88
N ILE A 209 32.03 10.49 18.45
CA ILE A 209 32.03 10.73 19.90
C ILE A 209 30.64 10.49 20.52
N TYR A 210 29.57 10.78 19.77
CA TYR A 210 28.18 10.63 20.23
C TYR A 210 27.53 9.32 19.74
N MET A 211 28.32 8.41 19.17
CA MET A 211 27.85 7.09 18.78
C MET A 211 27.37 6.32 20.03
N ILE A 212 26.18 5.75 19.94
CA ILE A 212 25.57 5.00 21.06
C ILE A 212 26.30 3.67 21.22
N GLN A 213 26.49 2.96 20.11
CA GLN A 213 27.10 1.63 20.11
C GLN A 213 27.78 1.37 18.76
N ASN A 214 28.84 0.57 18.82
CA ASN A 214 29.53 0.02 17.66
C ASN A 214 29.71 -1.49 17.85
N ILE A 215 29.21 -2.29 16.91
CA ILE A 215 29.28 -3.75 16.97
C ILE A 215 30.12 -4.23 15.79
N SER A 216 31.26 -4.88 16.05
CA SER A 216 32.08 -5.48 15.01
C SER A 216 31.43 -6.76 14.48
N ILE A 217 31.36 -6.89 13.15
CA ILE A 217 30.80 -8.06 12.46
C ILE A 217 31.93 -8.76 11.68
N PRO A 218 32.02 -10.10 11.71
CA PRO A 218 33.15 -10.82 11.09
C PRO A 218 33.27 -10.65 9.58
N ASN A 219 32.15 -10.43 8.88
CA ASN A 219 32.08 -10.48 7.42
C ASN A 219 31.20 -9.36 6.85
N HIS A 220 31.25 -9.17 5.52
CA HIS A 220 30.52 -8.11 4.84
C HIS A 220 29.00 -8.25 5.03
N ILE A 221 28.40 -7.20 5.61
CA ILE A 221 26.96 -7.15 5.87
C ILE A 221 26.22 -6.89 4.55
N LEU A 222 25.35 -7.82 4.16
CA LEU A 222 24.55 -7.74 2.94
C LEU A 222 23.16 -7.16 3.19
N TYR A 223 22.59 -7.39 4.36
CA TYR A 223 21.23 -6.96 4.66
C TYR A 223 21.01 -6.76 6.15
N LEU A 224 20.29 -5.69 6.50
CA LEU A 224 19.76 -5.43 7.83
C LEU A 224 18.23 -5.45 7.82
N SER A 225 17.62 -5.93 8.90
CA SER A 225 16.18 -5.79 9.15
C SER A 225 15.89 -5.65 10.64
N ILE A 226 14.84 -4.90 10.98
CA ILE A 226 14.40 -4.70 12.36
C ILE A 226 12.92 -5.05 12.44
N VAL A 227 12.57 -5.95 13.36
CA VAL A 227 11.18 -6.30 13.66
C VAL A 227 10.98 -6.28 15.17
N GLY A 228 10.11 -5.40 15.66
CA GLY A 228 9.94 -5.20 17.10
C GLY A 228 11.24 -4.70 17.73
N ASN A 229 11.81 -5.48 18.64
CA ASN A 229 13.10 -5.24 19.30
C ASN A 229 14.24 -6.13 18.75
N ALA A 230 13.99 -6.97 17.75
CA ALA A 230 15.02 -7.83 17.16
C ALA A 230 15.67 -7.15 15.95
N LEU A 231 17.01 -7.16 15.92
CA LEU A 231 17.84 -6.74 14.80
C LEU A 231 18.43 -7.99 14.12
N LEU A 232 18.17 -8.10 12.83
CA LEU A 232 18.68 -9.13 11.95
C LEU A 232 19.83 -8.58 11.11
N VAL A 233 20.93 -9.34 11.06
CA VAL A 233 22.12 -9.01 10.29
C VAL A 233 22.49 -10.22 9.45
N TYR A 234 22.44 -10.09 8.13
CA TYR A 234 22.80 -11.16 7.21
C TYR A 234 24.06 -10.82 6.43
N CYS A 235 25.00 -11.76 6.40
CA CYS A 235 26.37 -11.55 5.93
C CYS A 235 26.71 -12.39 4.67
N ALA A 236 27.82 -12.04 4.02
CA ALA A 236 28.26 -12.65 2.77
C ALA A 236 28.71 -14.12 2.88
N ASP A 237 28.95 -14.62 4.09
CA ASP A 237 29.25 -16.01 4.40
C ASP A 237 28.00 -16.85 4.70
N ASN A 238 26.80 -16.36 4.35
CA ASN A 238 25.51 -16.97 4.69
C ASN A 238 25.21 -17.06 6.19
N MET A 239 25.96 -16.35 7.05
CA MET A 239 25.65 -16.27 8.46
C MET A 239 24.61 -15.17 8.73
N MET A 240 23.61 -15.51 9.55
CA MET A 240 22.64 -14.58 10.10
C MET A 240 22.88 -14.43 11.60
N TYR A 241 22.99 -13.18 12.05
CA TYR A 241 23.15 -12.82 13.45
C TYR A 241 21.85 -12.18 13.96
N HIS A 242 21.41 -12.65 15.12
CA HIS A 242 20.18 -12.20 15.76
C HIS A 242 20.52 -11.44 17.04
N TYR A 243 20.25 -10.14 17.04
CA TYR A 243 20.47 -9.28 18.18
C TYR A 243 19.15 -8.84 18.79
N LEU A 244 19.06 -8.80 20.12
CA LEU A 244 17.95 -8.16 20.82
C LEU A 244 18.37 -6.78 21.33
N MET A 245 17.54 -5.78 21.05
CA MET A 245 17.74 -4.40 21.44
C MET A 245 16.80 -4.04 22.59
N THR A 246 17.34 -3.89 23.80
CA THR A 246 16.56 -3.56 25.00
C THR A 246 16.85 -2.14 25.44
N SER A 247 15.79 -1.35 25.65
CA SER A 247 15.89 -0.03 26.27
C SER A 247 15.56 -0.17 27.76
N PRO A 248 16.41 0.29 28.69
CA PRO A 248 16.20 0.11 30.12
C PRO A 248 14.99 0.88 30.68
N SER A 249 14.35 1.73 29.88
CA SER A 249 13.13 2.44 30.25
C SER A 249 11.83 1.62 30.11
N SER A 250 11.88 0.35 29.66
CA SER A 250 10.67 -0.48 29.48
C SER A 250 10.52 -1.64 30.47
N SER A 251 11.35 -1.72 31.52
CA SER A 251 11.25 -2.76 32.55
C SER A 251 11.27 -2.15 33.95
N THR A 252 10.11 -1.65 34.40
CA THR A 252 9.61 -1.68 35.80
C THR A 252 8.27 -0.93 35.87
N GLN A 253 7.16 -1.66 35.68
CA GLN A 253 6.00 -1.43 36.54
C GLN A 253 6.15 -2.43 37.67
N ASP A 254 6.76 -2.00 38.77
CA ASP A 254 6.50 -2.55 40.10
C ASP A 254 7.03 -1.55 41.14
N ASN A 255 6.07 -0.89 41.79
CA ASN A 255 6.07 -0.28 43.13
C ASN A 255 7.07 0.85 43.51
N ASN A 256 6.46 2.04 43.64
CA ASN A 256 6.70 3.15 44.56
C ASN A 256 8.04 3.92 44.60
N ASP A 257 7.86 5.25 44.63
CA ASP A 257 8.79 6.32 45.00
C ASP A 257 9.99 6.61 44.09
N SER A 258 9.76 7.46 43.09
CA SER A 258 10.35 8.81 43.07
C SER A 258 10.06 9.53 41.74
N VAL A 259 9.55 10.75 41.86
CA VAL A 259 9.39 11.69 40.74
C VAL A 259 10.78 12.13 40.29
N VAL A 260 11.19 11.69 39.09
CA VAL A 260 12.27 12.35 38.35
C VAL A 260 11.73 12.71 36.96
N VAL A 261 11.29 13.96 36.84
CA VAL A 261 11.16 14.64 35.55
C VAL A 261 12.58 14.97 35.09
N GLY A 262 13.10 14.25 34.09
CA GLY A 262 14.41 14.53 33.52
C GLY A 262 14.67 13.68 32.28
N ASN A 263 15.04 14.34 31.17
CA ASN A 263 15.44 13.74 29.89
C ASN A 263 16.15 12.39 30.06
N GLY A 264 15.46 11.31 29.70
CA GLY A 264 16.01 9.95 29.78
C GLY A 264 17.26 9.82 28.92
N ASN A 265 18.40 9.60 29.56
CA ASN A 265 19.66 9.32 28.88
C ASN A 265 19.50 8.08 27.98
N LEU A 266 19.33 8.29 26.68
CA LEU A 266 19.30 7.26 25.63
C LEU A 266 20.64 6.49 25.47
N LYS A 267 21.62 6.73 26.35
CA LYS A 267 22.97 6.14 26.34
C LYS A 267 23.02 4.68 26.80
N SER A 268 21.89 4.08 27.15
CA SER A 268 21.86 2.74 27.75
C SER A 268 21.08 1.72 26.91
N LEU A 269 21.03 1.87 25.59
CA LEU A 269 20.57 0.78 24.73
C LEU A 269 21.51 -0.42 24.92
N GLN A 270 20.97 -1.54 25.39
CA GLN A 270 21.70 -2.80 25.50
C GLN A 270 21.39 -3.66 24.28
N ILE A 271 22.45 -4.23 23.71
CA ILE A 271 22.34 -5.12 22.56
C ILE A 271 23.04 -6.42 22.88
N GLU A 272 22.30 -7.50 22.79
CA GLU A 272 22.76 -8.85 23.09
C GLU A 272 22.61 -9.73 21.84
N LEU A 273 23.66 -10.48 21.52
CA LEU A 273 23.61 -11.50 20.48
C LEU A 273 22.93 -12.75 21.05
N CYS A 274 21.77 -13.10 20.51
CA CYS A 274 20.98 -14.24 21.02
C CYS A 274 21.20 -15.51 20.21
N GLN A 275 21.38 -15.40 18.90
CA GLN A 275 21.52 -16.57 18.02
C GLN A 275 22.37 -16.24 16.79
N GLN A 276 23.06 -17.26 16.29
CA GLN A 276 23.70 -17.27 14.98
C GLN A 276 23.16 -18.48 14.20
N ILE A 277 22.79 -18.25 12.95
CA ILE A 277 22.23 -19.28 12.07
C ILE A 277 23.01 -19.29 10.77
N SER A 278 23.50 -20.46 10.36
CA SER A 278 24.12 -20.65 9.06
C SER A 278 23.07 -21.09 8.04
N PHE A 279 23.01 -20.39 6.92
CA PHE A 279 22.21 -20.80 5.75
C PHE A 279 23.08 -21.41 4.64
N VAL A 280 24.31 -21.81 4.95
CA VAL A 280 25.17 -22.55 4.01
C VAL A 280 24.46 -23.85 3.62
N GLY A 281 24.36 -24.12 2.32
CA GLY A 281 23.64 -25.27 1.78
C GLY A 281 22.13 -25.05 1.58
N VAL A 282 21.55 -24.01 2.19
CA VAL A 282 20.16 -23.58 1.94
C VAL A 282 20.14 -22.46 0.90
N ILE A 283 21.01 -21.45 1.06
CA ILE A 283 21.12 -20.30 0.17
C ILE A 283 22.43 -20.41 -0.61
N ASN A 284 22.33 -20.63 -1.93
CA ASN A 284 23.50 -20.82 -2.78
C ASN A 284 24.31 -19.55 -3.02
N ALA A 285 23.66 -18.38 -3.05
CA ALA A 285 24.34 -17.12 -3.30
C ALA A 285 23.77 -16.00 -2.40
N PRO A 286 24.45 -15.67 -1.28
CA PRO A 286 23.98 -14.71 -0.30
C PRO A 286 23.70 -13.32 -0.89
N ALA A 287 24.52 -12.88 -1.84
CA ALA A 287 24.38 -11.57 -2.49
C ALA A 287 23.07 -11.38 -3.30
N ARG A 288 22.35 -12.47 -3.58
CA ARG A 288 21.07 -12.45 -4.30
C ARG A 288 19.85 -12.29 -3.38
N VAL A 289 20.07 -12.33 -2.06
CA VAL A 289 19.02 -12.05 -1.07
C VAL A 289 18.72 -10.55 -1.09
N ARG A 290 17.47 -10.20 -1.39
CA ARG A 290 16.98 -8.82 -1.51
C ARG A 290 16.25 -8.34 -0.27
N SER A 291 15.62 -9.27 0.44
CA SER A 291 14.88 -8.98 1.66
C SER A 291 14.84 -10.20 2.57
N ILE A 292 14.86 -9.93 3.86
CA ILE A 292 14.65 -10.89 4.93
C ILE A 292 13.69 -10.25 5.93
N SER A 293 12.61 -10.95 6.25
CA SER A 293 11.70 -10.51 7.29
C SER A 293 11.35 -11.65 8.23
N TRP A 294 11.16 -11.29 9.49
CA TRP A 294 10.72 -12.22 10.52
C TRP A 294 9.24 -12.10 10.78
N PHE A 295 8.62 -13.24 11.06
CA PHE A 295 7.26 -13.30 11.57
C PHE A 295 7.22 -14.00 12.95
N GLN A 296 6.58 -13.35 13.92
CA GLN A 296 6.31 -13.91 15.25
C GLN A 296 4.79 -14.16 15.41
N PRO A 297 4.36 -15.41 15.67
CA PRO A 297 2.93 -15.74 15.85
C PRO A 297 2.27 -15.01 17.03
N LYS A 298 2.97 -14.91 18.17
CA LYS A 298 2.49 -14.26 19.39
C LYS A 298 2.72 -12.76 19.34
N LEU A 299 1.85 -12.06 18.62
CA LEU A 299 1.90 -10.61 18.54
C LEU A 299 1.69 -9.95 19.91
N HIS A 300 2.39 -8.82 20.11
CA HIS A 300 2.38 -7.93 21.29
C HIS A 300 3.41 -8.20 22.38
N ARG A 301 4.26 -9.24 22.25
CA ARG A 301 5.44 -9.37 23.12
C ARG A 301 6.72 -9.02 22.36
N PRO A 302 7.69 -8.37 23.01
CA PRO A 302 9.02 -8.27 22.44
C PRO A 302 9.56 -9.68 22.16
N PHE A 303 10.40 -9.81 21.14
CA PHE A 303 11.14 -11.03 20.90
C PHE A 303 11.95 -11.37 22.14
N THR A 304 11.82 -12.62 22.56
CA THR A 304 12.69 -13.30 23.52
C THR A 304 13.56 -14.31 22.77
N PRO A 305 14.69 -14.75 23.36
CA PRO A 305 15.55 -15.76 22.75
C PRO A 305 14.81 -17.05 22.35
N GLU A 306 13.80 -17.47 23.13
CA GLU A 306 12.96 -18.64 22.81
C GLU A 306 12.06 -18.43 21.59
N THR A 307 11.47 -17.23 21.47
CA THR A 307 10.60 -16.90 20.33
C THR A 307 11.39 -16.81 19.03
N ILE A 308 12.65 -16.38 19.11
CA ILE A 308 13.59 -16.34 17.98
C ILE A 308 13.76 -17.75 17.38
N GLN A 309 14.01 -18.76 18.20
CA GLN A 309 14.25 -20.13 17.72
C GLN A 309 13.04 -20.78 17.02
N SER A 310 11.83 -20.31 17.31
CA SER A 310 10.57 -20.88 16.79
C SER A 310 9.92 -20.05 15.70
N ALA A 311 10.49 -18.89 15.37
CA ALA A 311 9.88 -17.94 14.45
C ALA A 311 10.29 -18.22 13.00
N SER A 312 9.31 -18.17 12.09
CA SER A 312 9.50 -18.43 10.66
C SER A 312 10.06 -17.22 9.93
N ILE A 313 10.93 -17.44 8.95
CA ILE A 313 11.66 -16.40 8.23
C ILE A 313 11.18 -16.35 6.78
N ILE A 314 10.92 -15.15 6.27
CA ILE A 314 10.63 -14.93 4.84
C ILE A 314 11.85 -14.34 4.17
N PHE A 315 12.25 -14.97 3.06
CA PHE A 315 13.30 -14.51 2.17
C PHE A 315 12.73 -14.09 0.83
N LEU A 316 13.30 -13.04 0.24
CA LEU A 316 13.14 -12.71 -1.17
C LEU A 316 14.48 -12.89 -1.87
N ILE A 317 14.58 -13.92 -2.72
CA ILE A 317 15.82 -14.35 -3.38
C ILE A 317 15.56 -14.44 -4.88
N ASP A 318 16.21 -13.62 -5.71
CA ASP A 318 15.99 -13.60 -7.17
C ASP A 318 14.50 -13.55 -7.58
N GLY A 319 13.69 -12.79 -6.84
CA GLY A 319 12.25 -12.70 -7.04
C GLY A 319 11.42 -13.91 -6.62
N LYS A 320 12.04 -14.90 -5.98
CA LYS A 320 11.31 -15.98 -5.30
C LYS A 320 11.04 -15.57 -3.86
N LEU A 321 9.78 -15.59 -3.48
CA LEU A 321 9.33 -15.38 -2.11
C LEU A 321 9.32 -16.73 -1.41
N VAL A 322 10.21 -16.90 -0.46
CA VAL A 322 10.51 -18.18 0.20
C VAL A 322 10.18 -18.06 1.68
N LEU A 323 9.39 -19.00 2.18
CA LEU A 323 9.12 -19.18 3.60
C LEU A 323 10.03 -20.28 4.13
N LEU A 324 10.82 -19.95 5.16
CA LEU A 324 11.61 -20.90 5.93
C LEU A 324 10.91 -21.16 7.26
N HIS A 325 10.50 -22.41 7.48
CA HIS A 325 9.87 -22.83 8.72
C HIS A 325 10.87 -23.63 9.57
N PRO A 326 11.09 -23.28 10.85
CA PRO A 326 11.98 -24.04 11.72
C PRO A 326 11.33 -25.37 12.11
N LYS A 327 11.98 -26.49 11.79
CA LYS A 327 11.73 -27.81 12.36
C LYS A 327 12.80 -28.13 13.39
N LYS A 328 12.37 -28.53 14.58
CA LYS A 328 13.30 -29.06 15.60
C LYS A 328 13.61 -30.50 15.24
N SER A 329 14.87 -30.81 14.97
CA SER A 329 15.35 -32.19 14.85
C SER A 329 15.28 -32.88 16.22
N ASP A 330 15.20 -34.21 16.22
CA ASP A 330 15.25 -35.04 17.44
C ASP A 330 16.54 -34.82 18.25
N GLU A 331 17.61 -34.38 17.59
CA GLU A 331 18.91 -34.05 18.19
C GLU A 331 19.00 -32.62 18.76
N GLY A 332 17.93 -31.81 18.64
CA GLY A 332 17.88 -30.43 19.12
C GLY A 332 18.47 -29.39 18.17
N GLU A 333 19.03 -29.79 17.02
CA GLU A 333 19.39 -28.87 15.95
C GLU A 333 18.14 -28.34 15.22
N VAL A 334 18.14 -27.05 14.88
CA VAL A 334 17.05 -26.41 14.14
C VAL A 334 17.32 -26.55 12.65
N GLN A 335 16.55 -27.41 11.98
CA GLN A 335 16.53 -27.53 10.53
C GLN A 335 15.47 -26.59 9.95
N TYR A 336 15.67 -26.08 8.74
CA TYR A 336 14.69 -25.22 8.07
C TYR A 336 14.10 -25.90 6.85
N ASP A 337 12.78 -25.99 6.83
CA ASP A 337 12.03 -26.39 5.64
C ASP A 337 11.80 -25.19 4.75
N LEU A 338 12.15 -25.36 3.47
CA LEU A 338 12.06 -24.32 2.45
C LEU A 338 10.80 -24.50 1.61
N HIS A 339 9.91 -23.50 1.65
CA HIS A 339 8.71 -23.45 0.84
C HIS A 339 8.72 -22.21 -0.06
N ILE A 340 8.56 -22.39 -1.37
CA ILE A 340 8.43 -21.28 -2.31
C ILE A 340 6.95 -20.89 -2.37
N LEU A 341 6.63 -19.65 -1.97
CA LEU A 341 5.27 -19.11 -1.98
C LEU A 341 4.90 -18.57 -3.37
N ALA A 342 5.80 -17.83 -4.00
CA ALA A 342 5.58 -17.24 -5.31
C ALA A 342 6.90 -16.89 -6.00
N ASP A 343 6.88 -16.90 -7.33
CA ASP A 343 7.96 -16.40 -8.18
C ASP A 343 7.62 -15.02 -8.77
N LYS A 344 8.64 -14.34 -9.31
CA LYS A 344 8.56 -13.02 -9.96
C LYS A 344 8.06 -11.90 -9.03
N ILE A 345 8.41 -11.98 -7.74
CA ILE A 345 8.07 -10.96 -6.74
C ILE A 345 9.13 -9.87 -6.71
N GLU A 346 8.74 -8.61 -6.90
CA GLU A 346 9.63 -7.45 -6.79
C GLU A 346 9.88 -7.06 -5.34
N PHE A 347 8.81 -7.04 -4.53
CA PHE A 347 8.83 -6.73 -3.11
C PHE A 347 7.49 -7.16 -2.47
N TYR A 348 7.44 -7.15 -1.14
CA TYR A 348 6.26 -7.56 -0.38
C TYR A 348 5.99 -6.63 0.83
N TRP A 349 4.78 -6.71 1.36
CA TRP A 349 4.36 -6.10 2.62
C TRP A 349 3.88 -7.19 3.56
N MET A 350 4.18 -7.03 4.85
CA MET A 350 3.66 -7.89 5.90
C MET A 350 2.86 -7.06 6.88
N SER A 351 1.65 -7.52 7.17
CA SER A 351 0.81 -6.93 8.19
C SER A 351 0.90 -7.72 9.47
N THR A 352 1.72 -7.26 10.41
CA THR A 352 1.70 -7.83 11.76
C THR A 352 0.47 -7.31 12.52
N ARG A 353 0.16 -6.01 12.43
CA ARG A 353 -0.98 -5.36 13.11
C ARG A 353 -2.19 -5.17 12.19
N GLY A 354 -2.59 -6.22 11.47
CA GLY A 354 -3.72 -6.16 10.54
C GLY A 354 -5.09 -6.03 11.23
N ILE A 355 -6.06 -5.55 10.47
CA ILE A 355 -7.46 -5.39 10.90
C ILE A 355 -8.24 -6.66 10.57
N GLY A 356 -8.96 -7.20 11.55
CA GLY A 356 -9.79 -8.39 11.39
C GLY A 356 -9.02 -9.57 10.80
N SER A 357 -9.57 -10.17 9.73
CA SER A 357 -9.00 -11.34 9.04
C SER A 357 -7.70 -11.07 8.27
N LEU A 358 -7.22 -9.83 8.20
CA LEU A 358 -5.93 -9.48 7.57
C LEU A 358 -4.77 -9.41 8.55
N LYS A 359 -4.99 -9.78 9.81
CA LYS A 359 -3.92 -10.00 10.77
C LYS A 359 -3.00 -11.10 10.22
N ASN A 360 -1.70 -10.81 10.13
CA ASN A 360 -0.69 -11.71 9.59
C ASN A 360 -0.82 -11.97 8.07
N SER A 361 -1.41 -11.03 7.34
CA SER A 361 -1.45 -11.11 5.88
C SER A 361 -0.09 -10.76 5.25
N LEU A 362 0.23 -11.47 4.17
CA LEU A 362 1.37 -11.20 3.29
C LEU A 362 0.84 -10.73 1.94
N TRP A 363 1.44 -9.67 1.43
CA TRP A 363 1.07 -9.04 0.16
C TRP A 363 2.33 -8.95 -0.68
N ALA A 364 2.34 -9.47 -1.90
CA ALA A 364 3.53 -9.49 -2.75
C ALA A 364 3.23 -8.90 -4.13
N CYS A 365 4.06 -7.96 -4.58
CA CYS A 365 3.93 -7.33 -5.90
C CYS A 365 4.73 -8.11 -6.93
N ASP A 366 4.08 -8.55 -8.01
CA ASP A 366 4.69 -9.39 -9.06
C ASP A 366 4.92 -8.68 -10.41
N GLY A 367 4.78 -7.35 -10.42
CA GLY A 367 4.88 -6.52 -11.62
C GLY A 367 3.55 -6.35 -12.37
N GLN A 368 2.62 -7.30 -12.28
CA GLN A 368 1.29 -7.16 -12.89
C GLN A 368 0.23 -6.72 -11.88
N GLY A 369 0.35 -7.20 -10.64
CA GLY A 369 -0.58 -6.87 -9.57
C GLY A 369 -0.03 -7.24 -8.20
N VAL A 370 -0.95 -7.45 -7.26
CA VAL A 370 -0.62 -7.83 -5.88
C VAL A 370 -1.25 -9.17 -5.56
N LYS A 371 -0.39 -10.12 -5.17
CA LYS A 371 -0.77 -11.43 -4.63
C LYS A 371 -0.94 -11.32 -3.12
N ILE A 372 -2.00 -11.92 -2.59
CA ILE A 372 -2.39 -11.78 -1.19
C ILE A 372 -2.56 -13.15 -0.58
N TRP A 373 -1.92 -13.36 0.57
CA TRP A 373 -2.20 -14.47 1.47
C TRP A 373 -2.79 -13.87 2.74
N MET A 374 -4.08 -14.10 2.97
CA MET A 374 -4.80 -13.44 4.08
C MET A 374 -4.33 -13.93 5.44
N ASN A 375 -3.95 -15.20 5.54
CA ASN A 375 -3.50 -15.82 6.78
C ASN A 375 -2.51 -16.96 6.47
N ILE A 376 -1.25 -16.63 6.17
CA ILE A 376 -0.21 -17.65 5.96
C ILE A 376 -0.01 -18.50 7.22
N TRP A 377 -0.32 -17.94 8.38
CA TRP A 377 -0.07 -18.54 9.68
C TRP A 377 -1.38 -18.66 10.46
N SER A 378 -2.29 -19.48 9.93
CA SER A 378 -3.59 -19.76 10.54
C SER A 378 -3.41 -20.54 11.83
N ASN A 379 -3.54 -19.84 12.95
CA ASN A 379 -3.73 -20.35 14.32
C ASN A 379 -2.52 -20.94 15.05
N GLU A 380 -2.41 -20.53 16.32
CA GLU A 380 -1.40 -20.99 17.29
C GLU A 380 -1.47 -22.50 17.60
N GLU A 381 -2.58 -23.16 17.26
CA GLU A 381 -2.76 -24.61 17.41
C GLU A 381 -2.21 -25.40 16.21
N SER A 382 -2.34 -24.87 14.99
CA SER A 382 -1.74 -25.45 13.77
C SER A 382 -0.21 -25.32 13.76
N ALA A 383 0.35 -24.45 14.61
CA ALA A 383 1.80 -24.38 14.82
C ALA A 383 2.40 -25.63 15.45
N ARG A 384 1.59 -26.48 16.09
CA ARG A 384 2.03 -27.75 16.69
C ARG A 384 1.89 -28.93 15.74
N ASP A 385 0.92 -28.88 14.83
CA ASP A 385 0.59 -29.94 13.89
C ASP A 385 0.58 -29.41 12.44
N TRP A 386 1.75 -29.00 11.93
CA TRP A 386 1.95 -28.79 10.49
C TRP A 386 2.09 -30.15 9.79
N GLN A 387 0.98 -30.86 9.63
CA GLN A 387 0.90 -31.96 8.66
C GLN A 387 1.01 -31.37 7.23
N ASP A 388 1.65 -32.10 6.32
CA ASP A 388 2.02 -31.63 4.97
C ASP A 388 0.85 -30.99 4.18
N ASP A 389 -0.39 -31.42 4.43
CA ASP A 389 -1.59 -30.88 3.78
C ASP A 389 -1.93 -29.43 4.17
N VAL A 390 -1.62 -28.99 5.40
CA VAL A 390 -1.87 -27.61 5.86
C VAL A 390 -0.84 -26.65 5.25
N LEU A 391 0.42 -27.09 5.08
CA LEU A 391 1.49 -26.34 4.41
C LEU A 391 1.23 -26.15 2.90
N LEU A 392 0.64 -27.15 2.25
CA LEU A 392 0.24 -27.07 0.83
C LEU A 392 -0.93 -26.09 0.62
N SER A 393 -1.82 -25.95 1.61
CA SER A 393 -2.92 -24.98 1.54
C SER A 393 -2.47 -23.54 1.83
N SER A 394 -1.48 -23.33 2.71
CA SER A 394 -0.96 -22.01 3.08
C SER A 394 0.02 -21.41 2.05
N THR A 395 0.62 -22.26 1.21
CA THR A 395 1.49 -21.84 0.10
C THR A 395 0.71 -21.27 -1.09
N LYS A 396 -0.55 -21.67 -1.28
CA LYS A 396 -1.39 -21.15 -2.36
C LYS A 396 -1.85 -19.72 -2.05
N GLU A 397 -1.64 -18.81 -3.00
CA GLU A 397 -2.14 -17.44 -2.90
C GLU A 397 -3.68 -17.43 -2.71
N SER A 398 -4.18 -16.63 -1.77
CA SER A 398 -5.61 -16.52 -1.50
C SER A 398 -6.31 -15.74 -2.60
N LEU A 399 -5.71 -14.63 -3.03
CA LEU A 399 -6.29 -13.67 -3.97
C LEU A 399 -5.18 -12.99 -4.77
N ARG A 400 -5.50 -12.59 -6.00
CA ARG A 400 -4.68 -11.71 -6.84
C ARG A 400 -5.50 -10.49 -7.25
N ILE A 401 -4.95 -9.30 -7.04
CA ILE A 401 -5.54 -8.03 -7.48
C ILE A 401 -4.69 -7.47 -8.62
N SER A 402 -5.25 -7.38 -9.82
CA SER A 402 -4.63 -6.71 -10.96
C SER A 402 -4.71 -5.19 -10.77
N LEU A 403 -3.61 -4.48 -11.07
CA LEU A 403 -3.53 -3.03 -10.91
C LEU A 403 -3.15 -2.34 -12.23
N GLU A 404 -3.62 -1.11 -12.42
CA GLU A 404 -3.29 -0.27 -13.59
C GLU A 404 -2.13 0.70 -13.36
N PHE A 405 -1.64 0.79 -12.13
CA PHE A 405 -0.49 1.60 -11.73
C PHE A 405 0.56 0.77 -10.97
N TYR A 406 1.76 1.32 -10.76
CA TYR A 406 2.80 0.65 -9.96
C TYR A 406 2.54 0.86 -8.46
N PRO A 407 2.25 -0.20 -7.68
CA PRO A 407 1.91 -0.05 -6.27
C PRO A 407 3.13 0.39 -5.45
N LEU A 408 2.92 1.21 -4.42
CA LEU A 408 3.97 1.67 -3.51
C LEU A 408 3.70 1.27 -2.06
N SER A 409 2.45 1.37 -1.61
CA SER A 409 2.07 1.03 -0.24
C SER A 409 0.64 0.49 -0.17
N VAL A 410 0.40 -0.36 0.82
CA VAL A 410 -0.93 -0.84 1.21
C VAL A 410 -1.33 -0.15 2.52
N LEU A 411 -2.35 0.71 2.47
CA LEU A 411 -2.91 1.39 3.63
C LEU A 411 -4.07 0.54 4.16
N LEU A 412 -3.72 -0.42 5.03
CA LEU A 412 -4.68 -1.40 5.53
C LEU A 412 -5.81 -0.79 6.35
N ASP A 413 -5.53 0.26 7.12
CA ASP A 413 -6.51 1.04 7.89
C ASP A 413 -7.52 1.80 7.02
N LYS A 414 -7.12 2.14 5.79
CA LYS A 414 -7.93 2.83 4.80
C LYS A 414 -8.50 1.89 3.72
N GLY A 415 -8.21 0.58 3.75
CA GLY A 415 -8.79 -0.33 2.76
C GLY A 415 -8.32 -0.10 1.31
N ILE A 416 -7.17 0.54 1.10
CA ILE A 416 -6.68 0.97 -0.23
C ILE A 416 -5.22 0.60 -0.49
N ILE A 417 -4.91 0.38 -1.76
CA ILE A 417 -3.56 0.30 -2.30
C ILE A 417 -3.25 1.64 -2.98
N VAL A 418 -2.13 2.27 -2.62
CA VAL A 418 -1.65 3.51 -3.23
C VAL A 418 -0.47 3.18 -4.12
N GLY A 419 -0.44 3.80 -5.29
CA GLY A 419 0.69 3.72 -6.19
C GLY A 419 0.78 4.89 -7.14
N VAL A 420 1.68 4.75 -8.10
CA VAL A 420 2.03 5.82 -9.02
C VAL A 420 2.00 5.36 -10.46
N GLN A 421 1.64 6.29 -11.33
CA GLN A 421 1.67 6.12 -12.77
C GLN A 421 2.31 7.34 -13.43
N GLN A 422 3.08 7.11 -14.48
CA GLN A 422 3.66 8.17 -15.27
C GLN A 422 2.62 8.67 -16.30
N GLN A 423 2.39 9.99 -16.33
CA GLN A 423 1.56 10.64 -17.36
C GLN A 423 2.39 11.63 -18.17
N THR A 424 2.34 11.51 -19.49
CA THR A 424 3.05 12.41 -20.41
C THR A 424 2.09 13.47 -20.92
N SER A 425 2.46 14.74 -20.80
CA SER A 425 1.69 15.88 -21.33
C SER A 425 2.55 16.64 -22.34
N ILE A 426 2.07 16.75 -23.57
CA ILE A 426 2.64 17.64 -24.60
C ILE A 426 1.68 18.82 -24.73
N ARG A 427 2.17 20.03 -24.49
CA ARG A 427 1.37 21.27 -24.62
C ARG A 427 1.87 22.03 -25.84
N GLN A 428 0.96 22.53 -26.66
CA GLN A 428 1.33 23.35 -27.83
C GLN A 428 2.10 24.63 -27.45
N SER A 429 1.93 25.12 -26.23
CA SER A 429 2.64 26.28 -25.70
C SER A 429 4.04 25.98 -25.17
N LEU A 430 4.43 24.71 -25.05
CA LEU A 430 5.75 24.29 -24.55
C LEU A 430 6.45 23.52 -25.66
N GLU A 431 7.73 23.82 -25.85
CA GLU A 431 8.55 23.17 -26.88
C GLU A 431 9.04 21.77 -26.44
N PHE A 432 8.79 21.39 -25.19
CA PHE A 432 9.23 20.14 -24.57
C PHE A 432 8.08 19.41 -23.87
N THR A 433 8.34 18.15 -23.57
CA THR A 433 7.43 17.17 -23.01
C THR A 433 7.48 17.19 -21.50
N VAL A 434 6.32 17.21 -20.86
CA VAL A 434 6.22 17.20 -19.41
C VAL A 434 5.84 15.81 -18.94
N PHE A 435 6.72 15.19 -18.15
CA PHE A 435 6.46 13.94 -17.45
C PHE A 435 5.95 14.26 -16.05
N LYS A 436 4.77 13.74 -15.71
CA LYS A 436 4.14 13.90 -14.40
C LYS A 436 4.00 12.56 -13.70
N LEU A 437 4.23 12.56 -12.40
CA LEU A 437 3.93 11.44 -11.51
C LEU A 437 2.51 11.61 -10.97
N MET A 438 1.59 10.76 -11.41
CA MET A 438 0.21 10.73 -10.94
C MET A 438 0.06 9.72 -9.81
N THR A 439 -0.70 10.08 -8.78
CA THR A 439 -1.03 9.17 -7.67
C THR A 439 -2.37 8.51 -7.98
N ASN A 440 -2.38 7.18 -7.96
CA ASN A 440 -3.61 6.41 -8.13
C ASN A 440 -3.86 5.57 -6.88
N THR A 441 -5.14 5.34 -6.59
CA THR A 441 -5.61 4.54 -5.47
C THR A 441 -6.49 3.42 -5.99
N HIS A 442 -6.47 2.27 -5.31
CA HIS A 442 -7.33 1.13 -5.61
C HIS A 442 -7.93 0.58 -4.33
N LEU A 443 -9.26 0.48 -4.26
CA LEU A 443 -9.94 -0.16 -3.13
C LEU A 443 -9.72 -1.68 -3.20
N PHE A 444 -9.34 -2.29 -2.08
CA PHE A 444 -9.15 -3.75 -2.02
C PHE A 444 -10.28 -4.48 -1.27
N LEU A 445 -11.13 -3.76 -0.53
CA LEU A 445 -12.14 -4.35 0.36
C LEU A 445 -13.09 -5.29 -0.38
N GLN A 446 -13.57 -4.88 -1.55
CA GLN A 446 -14.46 -5.65 -2.39
C GLN A 446 -13.83 -6.98 -2.84
N HIS A 447 -12.53 -6.99 -3.17
CA HIS A 447 -11.84 -8.22 -3.59
C HIS A 447 -11.73 -9.23 -2.44
N ILE A 448 -11.44 -8.73 -1.24
CA ILE A 448 -11.31 -9.56 -0.03
C ILE A 448 -12.66 -10.10 0.41
N LEU A 449 -13.68 -9.25 0.46
CA LEU A 449 -15.04 -9.65 0.82
C LEU A 449 -15.58 -10.69 -0.16
N ARG A 450 -15.36 -10.49 -1.46
CA ARG A 450 -15.72 -11.45 -2.49
C ARG A 450 -15.07 -12.80 -2.24
N TYR A 451 -13.77 -12.83 -1.95
CA TYR A 451 -13.06 -14.07 -1.61
C TYR A 451 -13.67 -14.76 -0.39
N MET A 452 -13.89 -14.03 0.70
CA MET A 452 -14.45 -14.59 1.95
C MET A 452 -15.86 -15.17 1.73
N LEU A 453 -16.72 -14.45 1.01
CA LEU A 453 -18.08 -14.91 0.70
C LEU A 453 -18.08 -16.12 -0.25
N THR A 454 -17.16 -16.17 -1.21
CA THR A 454 -16.97 -17.32 -2.10
C THR A 454 -16.55 -18.57 -1.31
N LYS A 455 -15.72 -18.40 -0.27
CA LYS A 455 -15.26 -19.45 0.65
C LYS A 455 -16.22 -19.74 1.81
N GLU A 456 -17.42 -19.15 1.80
CA GLU A 456 -18.47 -19.37 2.81
C GLU A 456 -18.09 -18.89 4.23
N PHE A 457 -17.12 -17.97 4.35
CA PHE A 457 -16.75 -17.32 5.61
C PHE A 457 -17.63 -16.09 5.91
N GLU A 458 -18.95 -16.28 5.93
CA GLU A 458 -19.92 -15.19 6.07
C GLU A 458 -19.76 -14.41 7.38
N ALA A 459 -19.60 -15.11 8.52
CA ALA A 459 -19.46 -14.47 9.82
C ALA A 459 -18.19 -13.61 9.91
N ASP A 460 -17.06 -14.14 9.44
CA ASP A 460 -15.79 -13.42 9.42
C ASP A 460 -15.84 -12.23 8.45
N ALA A 461 -16.55 -12.36 7.31
CA ALA A 461 -16.73 -11.26 6.37
C ALA A 461 -17.47 -10.08 7.00
N VAL A 462 -18.51 -10.35 7.81
CA VAL A 462 -19.24 -9.31 8.55
C VAL A 462 -18.33 -8.62 9.57
N VAL A 463 -17.56 -9.37 10.36
CA VAL A 463 -16.60 -8.80 11.33
C VAL A 463 -15.53 -7.96 10.62
N PHE A 464 -15.01 -8.46 9.50
CA PHE A 464 -14.03 -7.75 8.69
C PHE A 464 -14.60 -6.43 8.17
N ALA A 465 -15.76 -6.45 7.51
CA ALA A 465 -16.41 -5.26 6.96
C ALA A 465 -16.81 -4.24 8.04
N THR A 466 -17.26 -4.70 9.21
CA THR A 466 -17.60 -3.83 10.35
C THR A 466 -16.41 -2.98 10.78
N SER A 467 -15.19 -3.50 10.66
CA SER A 467 -13.96 -2.75 10.98
C SER A 467 -13.70 -1.55 10.05
N TYR A 468 -14.32 -1.54 8.87
CA TYR A 468 -14.20 -0.50 7.84
C TYR A 468 -15.45 0.38 7.70
N GLN A 469 -16.51 0.12 8.47
CA GLN A 469 -17.78 0.83 8.37
C GLN A 469 -17.65 2.35 8.57
N LYS A 470 -16.63 2.80 9.31
CA LYS A 470 -16.33 4.22 9.55
C LYS A 470 -15.81 4.98 8.32
N LEU A 471 -15.42 4.28 7.25
CA LEU A 471 -14.88 4.91 6.05
C LEU A 471 -16.00 5.53 5.22
N VAL A 472 -15.79 6.76 4.74
CA VAL A 472 -16.81 7.51 3.98
C VAL A 472 -17.22 6.79 2.69
N TYR A 473 -16.29 6.09 2.05
CA TYR A 473 -16.50 5.32 0.81
C TYR A 473 -16.88 3.85 1.07
N PHE A 474 -17.18 3.45 2.31
CA PHE A 474 -17.55 2.07 2.62
C PHE A 474 -18.79 1.61 1.83
N GLY A 475 -19.84 2.45 1.75
CA GLY A 475 -21.02 2.16 0.93
C GLY A 475 -20.68 1.93 -0.55
N HIS A 476 -19.76 2.72 -1.10
CA HIS A 476 -19.28 2.53 -2.47
C HIS A 476 -18.47 1.23 -2.63
N ALA A 477 -17.66 0.83 -1.64
CA ALA A 477 -16.95 -0.46 -1.68
C ALA A 477 -17.93 -1.66 -1.71
N LEU A 478 -19.05 -1.55 -0.98
CA LEU A 478 -20.13 -2.54 -1.02
C LEU A 478 -20.87 -2.56 -2.37
N GLU A 479 -21.12 -1.39 -2.96
CA GLU A 479 -21.67 -1.24 -4.31
C GLU A 479 -20.78 -1.92 -5.36
N MET A 480 -19.46 -1.68 -5.30
CA MET A 480 -18.48 -2.29 -6.21
C MET A 480 -18.39 -3.81 -6.03
N LEU A 481 -18.50 -4.31 -4.80
CA LEU A 481 -18.59 -5.75 -4.54
C LEU A 481 -19.80 -6.37 -5.24
N LEU A 482 -20.98 -5.75 -5.09
CA LEU A 482 -22.21 -6.24 -5.69
C LEU A 482 -22.14 -6.21 -7.23
N HIS A 483 -21.66 -5.10 -7.78
CA HIS A 483 -21.51 -4.91 -9.22
C HIS A 483 -20.57 -5.96 -9.85
N GLN A 484 -19.36 -6.13 -9.29
CA GLN A 484 -18.40 -7.11 -9.81
C GLN A 484 -18.89 -8.56 -9.72
N VAL A 485 -19.59 -8.92 -8.64
CA VAL A 485 -20.14 -10.28 -8.52
C VAL A 485 -21.29 -10.51 -9.50
N LEU A 486 -22.11 -9.49 -9.76
CA LEU A 486 -23.19 -9.57 -10.73
C LEU A 486 -22.66 -9.73 -12.16
N GLU A 487 -21.68 -8.92 -12.56
CA GLU A 487 -21.08 -8.99 -13.91
C GLU A 487 -20.41 -10.35 -14.15
N ASP A 488 -19.58 -10.81 -13.21
CA ASP A 488 -18.88 -12.10 -13.35
C ASP A 488 -19.85 -13.29 -13.41
N GLU A 489 -20.95 -13.27 -12.64
CA GLU A 489 -21.99 -14.32 -12.72
C GLU A 489 -22.82 -14.24 -14.01
N ALA A 490 -22.99 -13.05 -14.58
CA ALA A 490 -23.66 -12.88 -15.85
C ALA A 490 -22.82 -13.45 -17.01
N GLU A 491 -21.51 -13.15 -17.03
CA GLU A 491 -20.57 -13.67 -18.02
C GLU A 491 -20.49 -15.20 -18.00
N LEU A 492 -20.44 -15.78 -16.79
CA LEU A 492 -20.33 -17.22 -16.60
C LEU A 492 -21.65 -17.99 -16.82
N SER A 493 -22.75 -17.31 -17.21
CA SER A 493 -24.08 -17.91 -17.43
C SER A 493 -24.57 -18.78 -16.26
N VAL A 494 -24.20 -18.38 -15.05
CA VAL A 494 -24.33 -19.17 -13.80
C VAL A 494 -25.76 -19.28 -13.32
N GLY A 495 -26.64 -18.39 -13.80
CA GLY A 495 -27.76 -17.75 -13.10
C GLY A 495 -28.80 -18.62 -12.42
N THR A 496 -28.39 -19.55 -11.55
CA THR A 496 -29.19 -20.40 -10.63
C THR A 496 -28.36 -21.52 -9.98
N ALA A 497 -27.08 -21.68 -10.29
CA ALA A 497 -26.29 -22.79 -9.78
C ALA A 497 -25.87 -22.63 -8.31
N ARG A 498 -25.69 -23.75 -7.58
CA ARG A 498 -25.31 -23.79 -6.14
C ARG A 498 -24.05 -22.99 -5.78
N TRP A 499 -23.24 -22.64 -6.77
CA TRP A 499 -22.00 -21.88 -6.61
C TRP A 499 -22.18 -20.36 -6.79
N ALA A 500 -23.41 -19.88 -7.02
CA ALA A 500 -23.73 -18.45 -7.03
C ALA A 500 -23.33 -17.80 -5.69
N VAL A 501 -22.58 -16.72 -5.79
CA VAL A 501 -22.07 -15.89 -4.69
C VAL A 501 -23.03 -14.72 -4.44
N LEU A 502 -23.76 -14.26 -5.47
CA LEU A 502 -24.67 -13.12 -5.40
C LEU A 502 -25.71 -13.19 -4.27
N PRO A 503 -26.43 -14.31 -4.04
CA PRO A 503 -27.36 -14.40 -2.89
C PRO A 503 -26.67 -14.23 -1.53
N ARG A 504 -25.44 -14.75 -1.40
CA ARG A 504 -24.62 -14.61 -0.18
C ARG A 504 -24.18 -13.17 0.00
N VAL A 505 -23.80 -12.47 -1.08
CA VAL A 505 -23.49 -11.03 -1.06
C VAL A 505 -24.70 -10.22 -0.60
N VAL A 506 -25.88 -10.46 -1.15
CA VAL A 506 -27.10 -9.74 -0.76
C VAL A 506 -27.45 -9.98 0.71
N LYS A 507 -27.36 -11.22 1.20
CA LYS A 507 -27.52 -11.55 2.62
C LYS A 507 -26.49 -10.81 3.49
N PHE A 508 -25.24 -10.75 3.05
CA PHE A 508 -24.16 -10.02 3.72
C PHE A 508 -24.44 -8.52 3.77
N LEU A 509 -24.88 -7.90 2.66
CA LEU A 509 -25.18 -6.47 2.57
C LEU A 509 -26.24 -6.05 3.58
N ASN A 510 -27.27 -6.88 3.81
CA ASN A 510 -28.35 -6.60 4.76
C ASN A 510 -27.89 -6.39 6.22
N ASN A 511 -26.65 -6.71 6.57
CA ASN A 511 -26.07 -6.41 7.89
C ASN A 511 -25.62 -4.95 8.05
N PHE A 512 -25.59 -4.15 6.97
CA PHE A 512 -25.07 -2.78 6.97
C PHE A 512 -26.15 -1.76 6.57
N PRO A 513 -26.10 -0.54 7.11
CA PRO A 513 -27.09 0.50 6.81
C PRO A 513 -27.08 0.95 5.34
N HIS A 514 -25.91 0.84 4.67
CA HIS A 514 -25.72 1.22 3.27
C HIS A 514 -26.21 0.18 2.25
N ALA A 515 -26.89 -0.89 2.69
CA ALA A 515 -27.34 -1.95 1.79
C ALA A 515 -28.21 -1.43 0.65
N LEU A 516 -29.22 -0.62 0.97
CA LEU A 516 -30.17 -0.08 0.01
C LEU A 516 -29.51 0.88 -0.98
N ASP A 517 -28.54 1.67 -0.51
CA ASP A 517 -27.74 2.58 -1.34
C ASP A 517 -26.85 1.80 -2.32
N ALA A 518 -26.18 0.75 -1.85
CA ALA A 518 -25.31 -0.08 -2.67
C ALA A 518 -26.08 -0.83 -3.76
N ILE A 519 -27.28 -1.34 -3.45
CA ILE A 519 -28.14 -2.03 -4.41
C ILE A 519 -28.57 -1.07 -5.53
N VAL A 520 -29.07 0.13 -5.19
CA VAL A 520 -29.56 1.07 -6.21
C VAL A 520 -28.41 1.68 -7.02
N GLY A 521 -27.26 1.94 -6.38
CA GLY A 521 -26.05 2.39 -7.05
C GLY A 521 -25.56 1.38 -8.08
N CYS A 522 -25.56 0.09 -7.71
CA CYS A 522 -25.26 -1.02 -8.61
C CYS A 522 -26.25 -1.05 -9.79
N ALA A 523 -27.56 -1.08 -9.53
CA ALA A 523 -28.58 -1.12 -10.58
C ALA A 523 -28.45 0.03 -11.60
N ARG A 524 -28.12 1.25 -11.14
CA ARG A 524 -27.96 2.41 -12.02
C ARG A 524 -26.72 2.38 -12.91
N LYS A 525 -25.72 1.56 -12.56
CA LYS A 525 -24.46 1.41 -13.32
C LYS A 525 -24.39 0.11 -14.10
N THR A 526 -25.33 -0.80 -13.90
CA THR A 526 -25.41 -2.07 -14.63
C THR A 526 -26.35 -1.96 -15.82
N GLU A 527 -26.11 -2.79 -16.83
CA GLU A 527 -26.99 -2.89 -17.99
C GLU A 527 -28.38 -3.40 -17.59
N VAL A 528 -29.42 -2.84 -18.20
CA VAL A 528 -30.83 -3.17 -17.91
C VAL A 528 -31.12 -4.66 -18.12
N ALA A 529 -30.40 -5.33 -19.02
CA ALA A 529 -30.53 -6.78 -19.26
C ALA A 529 -30.21 -7.63 -18.02
N LEU A 530 -29.40 -7.12 -17.08
CA LEU A 530 -29.02 -7.83 -15.85
C LEU A 530 -29.97 -7.54 -14.67
N TRP A 531 -30.91 -6.62 -14.84
CA TRP A 531 -31.80 -6.19 -13.77
C TRP A 531 -32.77 -7.29 -13.35
N ASP A 532 -33.28 -8.08 -14.28
CA ASP A 532 -34.18 -9.21 -13.97
C ASP A 532 -33.48 -10.22 -13.03
N TYR A 533 -32.21 -10.52 -13.29
CA TYR A 533 -31.42 -11.40 -12.44
C TYR A 533 -31.17 -10.77 -11.06
N LEU A 534 -30.74 -9.52 -11.01
CA LEU A 534 -30.49 -8.79 -9.76
C LEU A 534 -31.75 -8.73 -8.87
N PHE A 535 -32.87 -8.30 -9.42
CA PHE A 535 -34.12 -8.12 -8.66
C PHE A 535 -34.82 -9.45 -8.32
N SER A 536 -34.52 -10.54 -9.04
CA SER A 536 -34.96 -11.88 -8.63
C SER A 536 -34.38 -12.31 -7.27
N ILE A 537 -33.21 -11.79 -6.90
CA ILE A 537 -32.50 -12.15 -5.65
C ILE A 537 -32.72 -11.10 -4.57
N VAL A 538 -32.64 -9.82 -4.92
CA VAL A 538 -32.73 -8.71 -3.96
C VAL A 538 -34.17 -8.40 -3.54
N GLY A 539 -35.14 -8.75 -4.39
CA GLY A 539 -36.55 -8.40 -4.21
C GLY A 539 -36.99 -7.29 -5.18
N SER A 540 -38.30 -7.03 -5.21
CA SER A 540 -38.85 -6.09 -6.19
C SER A 540 -38.38 -4.65 -5.92
N PRO A 541 -38.11 -3.84 -6.96
CA PRO A 541 -37.72 -2.44 -6.78
C PRO A 541 -38.78 -1.61 -6.01
N LYS A 542 -40.06 -1.97 -6.12
CA LYS A 542 -41.16 -1.32 -5.38
C LYS A 542 -41.07 -1.56 -3.88
N ASP A 543 -40.80 -2.80 -3.47
CA ASP A 543 -40.64 -3.12 -2.05
C ASP A 543 -39.42 -2.42 -1.44
N LEU A 544 -38.33 -2.33 -2.21
CA LEU A 544 -37.12 -1.61 -1.80
C LEU A 544 -37.37 -0.10 -1.69
N PHE A 545 -38.16 0.48 -2.60
CA PHE A 545 -38.60 1.88 -2.52
C PHE A 545 -39.43 2.14 -1.25
N GLU A 546 -40.41 1.28 -0.94
CA GLU A 546 -41.21 1.40 0.30
C GLU A 546 -40.35 1.25 1.56
N LYS A 547 -39.35 0.37 1.52
CA LYS A 547 -38.38 0.22 2.62
C LYS A 547 -37.53 1.49 2.79
N CYS A 548 -37.10 2.14 1.71
CA CYS A 548 -36.42 3.44 1.79
C CYS A 548 -37.35 4.53 2.34
N MET A 549 -38.61 4.55 1.93
CA MET A 549 -39.61 5.49 2.41
C MET A 549 -39.89 5.34 3.90
N SER A 550 -40.02 4.10 4.40
CA SER A 550 -40.24 3.83 5.83
C SER A 550 -39.01 4.14 6.70
N THR A 551 -37.80 3.94 6.17
CA THR A 551 -36.54 4.21 6.89
C THR A 551 -36.07 5.67 6.80
N GLY A 552 -36.72 6.50 5.98
CA GLY A 552 -36.38 7.92 5.83
C GLY A 552 -35.18 8.19 4.91
N LEU A 553 -34.73 7.19 4.13
CA LEU A 553 -33.65 7.33 3.16
C LEU A 553 -34.16 7.94 1.84
N LEU A 554 -34.53 9.22 1.88
CA LEU A 554 -35.25 9.89 0.78
C LEU A 554 -34.40 10.04 -0.50
N LYS A 555 -33.09 10.28 -0.37
CA LYS A 555 -32.16 10.37 -1.51
C LYS A 555 -32.02 9.04 -2.24
N THR A 556 -31.96 7.95 -1.49
CA THR A 556 -31.90 6.58 -2.02
C THR A 556 -33.22 6.19 -2.66
N ALA A 557 -34.35 6.54 -2.03
CA ALA A 557 -35.69 6.35 -2.60
C ALA A 557 -35.83 7.05 -3.96
N THR A 558 -35.28 8.26 -4.10
CA THR A 558 -35.24 8.99 -5.38
C THR A 558 -34.50 8.20 -6.46
N SER A 559 -33.37 7.58 -6.11
CA SER A 559 -32.63 6.73 -7.06
C SER A 559 -33.40 5.47 -7.45
N TYR A 560 -34.21 4.89 -6.55
CA TYR A 560 -35.09 3.77 -6.88
C TYR A 560 -36.25 4.19 -7.79
N LEU A 561 -36.77 5.42 -7.67
CA LEU A 561 -37.77 5.94 -8.61
C LEU A 561 -37.23 5.97 -10.04
N LEU A 562 -35.96 6.32 -10.24
CA LEU A 562 -35.34 6.30 -11.57
C LEU A 562 -35.32 4.88 -12.17
N VAL A 563 -34.99 3.88 -11.34
CA VAL A 563 -35.00 2.47 -11.74
C VAL A 563 -36.43 2.01 -12.07
N LEU A 564 -37.40 2.35 -11.22
CA LEU A 564 -38.82 2.05 -11.44
C LEU A 564 -39.38 2.67 -12.73
N HIS A 565 -39.03 3.93 -13.02
CA HIS A 565 -39.40 4.58 -14.28
C HIS A 565 -38.81 3.92 -15.52
N THR A 566 -37.62 3.33 -15.38
CA THR A 566 -36.97 2.63 -16.49
C THR A 566 -37.57 1.25 -16.73
N LEU A 567 -37.98 0.54 -15.66
CA LEU A 567 -38.62 -0.79 -15.75
C LEU A 567 -40.11 -0.72 -16.11
N GLU A 568 -40.84 0.24 -15.54
CA GLU A 568 -42.29 0.35 -15.66
C GLU A 568 -42.68 1.82 -15.94
N PRO A 569 -42.78 2.26 -17.21
CA PRO A 569 -43.16 3.64 -17.55
C PRO A 569 -44.67 3.96 -17.33
N SER A 570 -45.34 3.26 -16.42
CA SER A 570 -46.78 3.37 -16.17
C SER A 570 -47.16 4.57 -15.27
N SER A 571 -48.43 4.94 -15.29
CA SER A 571 -48.98 6.13 -14.60
C SER A 571 -48.85 6.14 -13.07
N ASP A 572 -48.56 5.01 -12.44
CA ASP A 572 -48.44 4.93 -10.97
C ASP A 572 -47.17 5.58 -10.42
N ASN A 573 -46.09 5.68 -11.19
CA ASN A 573 -44.84 6.33 -10.73
C ASN A 573 -45.01 7.82 -10.41
N SER A 574 -46.01 8.47 -11.01
CA SER A 574 -46.33 9.88 -10.72
C SER A 574 -46.81 10.05 -9.28
N LYS A 575 -47.55 9.07 -8.73
CA LYS A 575 -48.03 9.12 -7.33
C LYS A 575 -46.91 8.91 -6.33
N ASP A 576 -45.99 7.99 -6.63
CA ASP A 576 -44.83 7.71 -5.76
C ASP A 576 -43.86 8.90 -5.73
N THR A 577 -43.70 9.60 -6.86
CA THR A 577 -42.91 10.83 -6.92
C THR A 577 -43.54 11.96 -6.11
N ILE A 578 -44.87 12.11 -6.16
CA ILE A 578 -45.61 13.09 -5.32
C ILE A 578 -45.46 12.77 -3.83
N ARG A 579 -45.60 11.49 -3.46
CA ARG A 579 -45.46 11.04 -2.06
C ARG A 579 -44.05 11.27 -1.52
N LEU A 580 -43.02 11.05 -2.34
CA LEU A 580 -41.64 11.34 -1.98
C LEU A 580 -41.40 12.85 -1.84
N LEU A 581 -41.98 13.67 -2.73
CA LEU A 581 -41.90 15.13 -2.67
C LEU A 581 -42.55 15.68 -1.39
N SER A 582 -43.76 15.22 -1.03
CA SER A 582 -44.42 15.61 0.22
C SER A 582 -43.53 15.30 1.43
N LYS A 583 -42.94 14.10 1.47
CA LYS A 583 -42.08 13.67 2.59
C LYS A 583 -40.74 14.42 2.65
N ALA A 584 -40.19 14.80 1.49
CA ALA A 584 -38.99 15.64 1.41
C ALA A 584 -39.26 17.06 1.91
N MET A 585 -40.45 17.61 1.61
CA MET A 585 -40.88 18.92 2.11
C MET A 585 -41.14 18.90 3.63
N GLU A 586 -41.76 17.84 4.15
CA GLU A 586 -41.92 17.62 5.60
C GLU A 586 -40.57 17.52 6.34
N SER A 587 -39.54 16.98 5.68
CA SER A 587 -38.19 16.81 6.24
C SER A 587 -37.29 18.03 6.03
N GLU A 588 -37.83 19.14 5.50
CA GLU A 588 -37.10 20.38 5.16
C GLU A 588 -35.87 20.19 4.24
N ASP A 589 -35.80 19.09 3.46
CA ASP A 589 -34.74 18.87 2.47
C ASP A 589 -35.11 19.59 1.16
N TYR A 590 -34.88 20.91 1.15
CA TYR A 590 -35.21 21.79 0.03
C TYR A 590 -34.41 21.47 -1.25
N GLU A 591 -33.17 20.94 -1.12
CA GLU A 591 -32.36 20.60 -2.29
C GLU A 591 -32.91 19.34 -2.97
N LEU A 592 -33.29 18.31 -2.20
CA LEU A 592 -33.96 17.13 -2.74
C LEU A 592 -35.30 17.50 -3.39
N SER A 593 -36.09 18.36 -2.75
CA SER A 593 -37.37 18.83 -3.28
C SER A 593 -37.23 19.51 -4.64
N LYS A 594 -36.16 20.32 -4.80
CA LYS A 594 -35.82 20.99 -6.06
C LYS A 594 -35.39 19.99 -7.15
N GLU A 595 -34.64 18.96 -6.81
CA GLU A 595 -34.28 17.88 -7.74
C GLU A 595 -35.52 17.11 -8.20
N LEU A 596 -36.43 16.77 -7.29
CA LEU A 596 -37.68 16.07 -7.59
C LEU A 596 -38.61 16.91 -8.48
N ILE A 597 -38.71 18.23 -8.25
CA ILE A 597 -39.48 19.14 -9.10
C ILE A 597 -38.89 19.21 -10.52
N ARG A 598 -37.55 19.26 -10.65
CA ARG A 598 -36.89 19.21 -11.96
C ARG A 598 -37.16 17.88 -12.67
N PHE A 599 -37.13 16.78 -11.93
CA PHE A 599 -37.42 15.45 -12.45
C PHE A 599 -38.88 15.34 -12.94
N LEU A 600 -39.85 15.80 -12.15
CA LEU A 600 -41.26 15.86 -12.55
C LEU A 600 -41.47 16.70 -13.81
N ASN A 601 -40.83 17.87 -13.90
CA ASN A 601 -40.90 18.73 -15.09
C ASN A 601 -40.24 18.10 -16.32
N SER A 602 -39.25 17.21 -16.13
CA SER A 602 -38.63 16.47 -17.24
C SER A 602 -39.51 15.31 -17.76
N ILE A 603 -40.31 14.70 -16.89
CA ILE A 603 -41.27 13.65 -17.27
C ILE A 603 -42.49 14.26 -17.95
N ASP A 604 -42.98 15.39 -17.45
CA ASP A 604 -44.19 16.05 -17.93
C ASP A 604 -43.93 17.53 -18.26
N GLY A 605 -43.55 17.78 -19.52
CA GLY A 605 -43.37 19.14 -20.05
C GLY A 605 -44.64 19.98 -20.12
N SER A 606 -45.83 19.42 -19.80
CA SER A 606 -47.09 20.16 -19.73
C SER A 606 -47.33 20.83 -18.37
N GLY A 607 -46.58 20.43 -17.33
CA GLY A 607 -46.65 20.99 -15.98
C GLY A 607 -47.95 20.67 -15.21
N ASN A 608 -48.78 19.75 -15.70
CA ASN A 608 -50.05 19.39 -15.07
C ASN A 608 -49.84 18.52 -13.83
N THR A 609 -48.95 17.52 -13.92
CA THR A 609 -48.54 16.68 -12.76
C THR A 609 -47.94 17.51 -11.63
N LEU A 610 -47.18 18.56 -11.94
CA LEU A 610 -46.63 19.48 -10.96
C LEU A 610 -47.73 20.28 -10.24
N LYS A 611 -48.76 20.73 -10.97
CA LYS A 611 -49.91 21.43 -10.37
C LYS A 611 -50.72 20.50 -9.46
N GLU A 612 -50.91 19.25 -9.87
CA GLU A 612 -51.54 18.22 -9.02
C GLU A 612 -50.72 17.95 -7.76
N ALA A 613 -49.41 17.78 -7.88
CA ALA A 613 -48.50 17.60 -6.75
C ALA A 613 -48.59 18.76 -5.75
N LEU A 614 -48.51 20.01 -6.24
CA LEU A 614 -48.60 21.22 -5.41
C LEU A 614 -49.97 21.35 -4.74
N SER A 615 -51.06 21.02 -5.44
CA SER A 615 -52.40 21.05 -4.86
C SER A 615 -52.58 20.01 -3.74
N THR A 616 -51.93 18.86 -3.86
CA THR A 616 -51.99 17.77 -2.87
C THR A 616 -51.19 18.12 -1.61
N ILE A 617 -50.05 18.81 -1.76
CA ILE A 617 -49.18 19.23 -0.67
C ILE A 617 -49.76 20.43 0.11
N GLN A 618 -50.45 21.36 -0.57
CA GLN A 618 -51.14 22.48 0.09
C GLN A 618 -52.36 22.06 0.93
N LEU A 619 -52.87 20.84 0.76
CA LEU A 619 -53.97 20.29 1.56
C LEU A 619 -53.50 19.65 2.87
N SER A 620 -52.19 19.46 3.08
CA SER A 620 -51.61 18.82 4.26
C SER A 620 -50.98 19.77 5.29
N THR A 621 -50.99 21.08 5.04
CA THR A 621 -50.67 22.15 6.02
C THR A 621 -51.95 22.76 6.57
#